data_AF-A0A7M3BUA1-F1
#
_entry.id   AF-A0A7M3BUA1-F1
#
_cell.length_a   1.000
_cell.length_b   1.000
_cell.length_c   1.000
_cell.angle_alpha   90.00
_cell.angle_beta   90.00
_cell.angle_gamma   90.00
#
_symmetry.space_group_name_H-M   'P 1'
#
loop_
_entity.id
_entity.type
_entity.pdbx_description
1 polymer ?
#
loop_
_entity_poly.entity_id
_entity_poly.type
_entity_poly.pdbx_seq_one_letter_code
_entity_poly.pdbx_strand_id
1 'polypeptide(L)'
;FGVALEAHQQNSLLDLSQQGLPSRYLYRDSQGFYLSNSFRARWYRLVPEVVQIRSLFFDDREIRERLSYYLIVNQIFSVVARAGHDGLVSEAELLGILRVRLKKLAGELTGAGREFASSLLDKPNITAKANLAIRLQDVDELAEGGSAIYTHFANPLSGVGLFMAAEQTHAIAS
;
A
#
# COMPACT_ATOMS: atom_id res chain seq x y z
N PHE A 1 -4.93 8.46 13.15
CA PHE A 1 -5.18 9.87 12.75
C PHE A 1 -5.95 10.00 11.44
N GLY A 2 -6.27 8.90 10.75
CA GLY A 2 -6.96 8.98 9.45
C GLY A 2 -6.08 9.63 8.39
N VAL A 3 -4.78 9.31 8.39
CA VAL A 3 -3.80 9.78 7.42
C VAL A 3 -3.25 8.56 6.71
N ALA A 4 -3.21 8.60 5.38
CA ALA A 4 -2.51 7.64 4.56
C ALA A 4 -1.51 8.37 3.67
N LEU A 5 -0.37 7.72 3.42
CA LEU A 5 0.74 8.29 2.65
C LEU A 5 0.87 7.53 1.33
N GLU A 6 1.25 8.22 0.27
CA GLU A 6 1.70 7.63 -0.99
C GLU A 6 3.12 7.06 -0.83
N ALA A 7 3.26 6.08 0.05
CA ALA A 7 4.54 5.49 0.46
C ALA A 7 5.15 4.53 -0.59
N HIS A 8 5.06 4.85 -1.88
CA HIS A 8 5.70 4.05 -2.94
C HIS A 8 7.23 4.12 -2.83
N GLN A 9 7.95 3.30 -3.63
CA GLN A 9 9.41 3.19 -3.54
C GLN A 9 10.14 4.53 -3.55
N GLN A 10 9.74 5.44 -4.45
CA GLN A 10 10.38 6.75 -4.59
C GLN A 10 10.13 7.69 -3.39
N ASN A 11 9.10 7.46 -2.57
CA ASN A 11 8.77 8.28 -1.39
C ASN A 11 9.19 7.61 -0.06
N SER A 12 9.83 6.45 -0.15
CA SER A 12 10.19 5.58 0.97
C SER A 12 11.71 5.48 1.10
N LEU A 13 12.29 6.15 2.09
CA LEU A 13 13.73 6.15 2.35
C LEU A 13 14.05 5.30 3.58
N LEU A 14 15.06 4.43 3.47
CA LEU A 14 15.53 3.60 4.57
C LEU A 14 16.94 4.02 4.99
N ASP A 15 17.14 4.22 6.29
CA ASP A 15 18.47 4.41 6.86
C ASP A 15 19.14 3.05 7.08
N LEU A 16 20.16 2.77 6.26
CA LEU A 16 20.94 1.52 6.27
C LEU A 16 22.33 1.72 6.92
N SER A 17 22.58 2.85 7.57
CA SER A 17 23.89 3.15 8.18
C SER A 17 24.32 2.13 9.24
N GLN A 18 23.35 1.45 9.85
CA GLN A 18 23.60 0.37 10.82
C GLN A 18 23.76 -0.98 10.12
N GLN A 19 25.00 -1.31 9.74
CA GLN A 19 25.39 -2.64 9.23
C GLN A 19 24.62 -3.08 7.97
N GLY A 20 24.10 -2.13 7.19
CA GLY A 20 23.31 -2.43 5.99
C GLY A 20 21.88 -2.88 6.27
N LEU A 21 21.43 -2.88 7.52
CA LEU A 21 20.05 -3.21 7.90
C LEU A 21 19.20 -1.95 8.10
N PRO A 22 17.91 -1.98 7.74
CA PRO A 22 17.01 -0.86 7.98
C PRO A 22 16.86 -0.54 9.47
N SER A 23 17.29 0.66 9.86
CA SER A 23 17.18 1.16 11.24
C SER A 23 16.11 2.24 11.39
N ARG A 24 15.84 2.99 10.31
CA ARG A 24 14.81 4.04 10.27
C ARG A 24 14.12 4.07 8.92
N TYR A 25 12.85 4.44 8.95
CA TYR A 25 12.06 4.76 7.77
C TYR A 25 11.77 6.26 7.75
N LEU A 26 12.10 6.91 6.65
CA LEU A 26 11.76 8.31 6.39
C LEU A 26 10.86 8.37 5.17
N TYR A 27 9.70 9.00 5.36
CA TYR A 27 8.82 9.34 4.26
C TYR A 27 9.18 10.72 3.73
N ARG A 28 9.17 10.89 2.40
CA ARG A 28 9.28 12.18 1.72
C ARG A 28 8.07 12.41 0.84
N ASP A 29 7.91 13.66 0.39
CA ASP A 29 6.76 14.20 -0.35
C ASP A 29 5.64 14.73 0.57
N SER A 30 5.35 16.04 0.47
CA SER A 30 4.30 16.69 1.26
C SER A 30 2.99 16.84 0.51
N GLN A 31 2.92 16.40 -0.75
CA GLN A 31 1.70 16.44 -1.58
C GLN A 31 1.02 15.06 -1.63
N GLY A 32 1.77 13.97 -1.50
CA GLY A 32 1.27 12.59 -1.57
C GLY A 32 0.63 12.06 -0.28
N PHE A 33 -0.38 12.73 0.29
CA PHE A 33 -1.13 12.17 1.43
C PHE A 33 -2.64 12.40 1.38
N TYR A 34 -3.37 11.54 2.09
CA TYR A 34 -4.82 11.49 2.11
C TYR A 34 -5.36 11.55 3.53
N LEU A 35 -6.43 12.33 3.73
CA LEU A 35 -7.16 12.40 4.98
C LEU A 35 -8.48 11.61 4.88
N SER A 36 -8.80 10.85 5.92
CA SER A 36 -10.03 10.06 5.98
C SER A 36 -11.24 10.94 6.32
N ASN A 37 -12.34 10.76 5.58
CA ASN A 37 -13.64 11.37 5.85
C ASN A 37 -14.12 11.06 7.29
N SER A 38 -13.91 9.84 7.78
CA SER A 38 -14.26 9.43 9.14
C SER A 38 -13.52 10.20 10.23
N PHE A 39 -12.37 10.82 9.91
CA PHE A 39 -11.55 11.61 10.83
C PHE A 39 -11.69 13.12 10.65
N ARG A 40 -12.60 13.59 9.77
CA ARG A 40 -12.76 15.00 9.40
C ARG A 40 -13.01 15.92 10.61
N ALA A 41 -13.93 15.55 11.50
CA ALA A 41 -14.23 16.35 12.71
C ALA A 41 -13.03 16.47 13.66
N ARG A 42 -12.12 15.49 13.68
CA ARG A 42 -10.87 15.58 14.44
C ARG A 42 -9.91 16.57 13.78
N TRP A 43 -9.76 16.49 12.47
CA TRP A 43 -8.89 17.39 11.71
C TRP A 43 -9.34 18.85 11.79
N TYR A 44 -10.64 19.12 11.68
CA TYR A 44 -11.19 20.48 11.81
C TYR A 44 -10.91 21.11 13.18
N ARG A 45 -10.78 20.30 14.23
CA ARG A 45 -10.41 20.79 15.56
C ARG A 45 -8.92 21.08 15.71
N LEU A 46 -8.07 20.36 14.98
CA LEU A 46 -6.61 20.48 15.08
C LEU A 46 -6.06 21.54 14.12
N VAL A 47 -6.61 21.60 12.91
CA VAL A 47 -6.20 22.50 11.81
C VAL A 47 -7.47 22.97 11.10
N PRO A 48 -8.16 24.01 11.61
CA PRO A 48 -9.43 24.47 11.06
C PRO A 48 -9.38 24.82 9.57
N GLU A 49 -8.24 25.31 9.06
CA GLU A 49 -8.01 25.74 7.68
C GLU A 49 -8.20 24.59 6.67
N VAL A 50 -8.00 23.34 7.11
CA VAL A 50 -8.14 22.14 6.25
C VAL A 50 -9.56 21.96 5.72
N VAL A 51 -10.56 22.61 6.35
CA VAL A 51 -11.96 22.62 5.89
C VAL A 51 -12.11 23.15 4.46
N GLN A 52 -11.22 24.06 4.05
CA GLN A 52 -11.25 24.67 2.71
C GLN A 52 -10.66 23.76 1.64
N ILE A 53 -9.91 22.72 2.02
CA ILE A 53 -9.20 21.83 1.10
C ILE A 53 -9.92 20.49 1.03
N ARG A 54 -11.15 20.52 0.50
CA ARG A 54 -12.03 19.32 0.44
C ARG A 54 -11.40 18.16 -0.36
N SER A 55 -10.55 18.48 -1.33
CA SER A 55 -9.81 17.51 -2.16
C SER A 55 -8.80 16.66 -1.37
N LEU A 56 -8.44 17.02 -0.13
CA LEU A 56 -7.58 16.19 0.73
C LEU A 56 -8.35 15.04 1.42
N PHE A 57 -9.68 15.10 1.44
CA PHE A 57 -10.50 14.15 2.18
C PHE A 57 -11.11 13.08 1.26
N PHE A 58 -10.81 11.82 1.56
CA PHE A 58 -11.22 10.65 0.79
C PHE A 58 -12.01 9.67 1.64
N ASP A 59 -12.77 8.81 0.95
CA ASP A 59 -13.47 7.70 1.61
C ASP A 59 -12.48 6.63 2.08
N ASP A 60 -12.77 6.05 3.25
CA ASP A 60 -11.87 5.10 3.90
C ASP A 60 -11.59 3.87 3.03
N ARG A 61 -12.55 3.48 2.18
CA ARG A 61 -12.36 2.40 1.21
C ARG A 61 -11.30 2.76 0.18
N GLU A 62 -11.40 3.94 -0.42
CA GLU A 62 -10.47 4.42 -1.44
C GLU A 62 -9.06 4.60 -0.85
N ILE A 63 -8.97 5.17 0.35
CA ILE A 63 -7.72 5.27 1.11
C ILE A 63 -7.07 3.90 1.28
N ARG A 64 -7.84 2.88 1.68
CA ARG A 64 -7.30 1.52 1.83
C ARG A 64 -6.80 0.97 0.51
N GLU A 65 -7.54 1.13 -0.58
CA GLU A 65 -7.16 0.63 -1.90
C GLU A 65 -5.86 1.29 -2.41
N ARG A 66 -5.74 2.62 -2.27
CA ARG A 66 -4.53 3.36 -2.64
C ARG A 66 -3.33 3.03 -1.76
N LEU A 67 -3.54 2.96 -0.44
CA LEU A 67 -2.48 2.60 0.50
C LEU A 67 -2.00 1.15 0.28
N SER A 68 -2.92 0.22 -0.01
CA SER A 68 -2.57 -1.15 -0.40
C SER A 68 -1.68 -1.15 -1.64
N TYR A 69 -2.02 -0.37 -2.68
CA TYR A 69 -1.18 -0.28 -3.86
C TYR A 69 0.20 0.30 -3.54
N TYR A 70 0.28 1.50 -2.95
CA TYR A 70 1.57 2.19 -2.78
C TYR A 70 2.50 1.46 -1.81
N LEU A 71 2.00 1.05 -0.64
CA LEU A 71 2.81 0.43 0.39
C LEU A 71 3.07 -1.05 0.13
N ILE A 72 2.05 -1.81 -0.29
CA ILE A 72 2.20 -3.27 -0.41
C ILE A 72 2.67 -3.66 -1.80
N VAL A 73 1.91 -3.30 -2.84
CA VAL A 73 2.17 -3.78 -4.21
C VAL A 73 3.37 -3.07 -4.82
N ASN A 74 3.39 -1.74 -4.80
CA ASN A 74 4.44 -0.97 -5.44
C ASN A 74 5.76 -1.07 -4.65
N GLN A 75 5.70 -0.96 -3.31
CA GLN A 75 6.89 -0.96 -2.48
C GLN A 75 7.30 -2.35 -1.98
N ILE A 76 6.54 -2.97 -1.07
CA ILE A 76 7.01 -4.18 -0.37
C ILE A 76 7.17 -5.38 -1.32
N PHE A 77 6.23 -5.62 -2.23
CA PHE A 77 6.34 -6.73 -3.19
C PHE A 77 7.56 -6.60 -4.10
N SER A 78 8.02 -5.38 -4.39
CA SER A 78 9.25 -5.20 -5.16
C SER A 78 10.49 -5.65 -4.41
N VAL A 79 10.52 -5.47 -3.08
CA VAL A 79 11.60 -6.00 -2.22
C VAL A 79 11.54 -7.53 -2.18
N VAL A 80 10.33 -8.09 -2.04
CA VAL A 80 10.10 -9.55 -2.08
C VAL A 80 10.59 -10.14 -3.40
N ALA A 81 10.16 -9.58 -4.52
CA ALA A 81 10.54 -10.02 -5.85
C ALA A 81 12.04 -9.91 -6.10
N ARG A 82 12.69 -8.81 -5.68
CA ARG A 82 14.14 -8.65 -5.80
C ARG A 82 14.90 -9.71 -5.01
N ALA A 83 14.52 -9.94 -3.75
CA ALA A 83 15.16 -10.94 -2.90
C ALA A 83 14.97 -12.37 -3.43
N GLY A 84 13.79 -12.66 -3.98
CA GLY A 84 13.49 -13.93 -4.66
C GLY A 84 14.33 -14.13 -5.91
N HIS A 85 14.41 -13.11 -6.77
CA HIS A 85 15.22 -13.13 -7.99
C HIS A 85 16.72 -13.32 -7.69
N ASP A 86 17.22 -12.75 -6.59
CA ASP A 86 18.60 -12.94 -6.13
C ASP A 86 18.85 -14.29 -5.44
N GLY A 87 17.80 -15.11 -5.25
CA GLY A 87 17.91 -16.40 -4.56
C GLY A 87 18.24 -16.27 -3.07
N LEU A 88 18.03 -15.10 -2.46
CA LEU A 88 18.31 -14.88 -1.03
C LEU A 88 17.32 -15.63 -0.14
N VAL A 89 16.03 -15.50 -0.47
CA VAL A 89 14.89 -16.15 0.19
C VAL A 89 13.76 -16.28 -0.84
N SER A 90 12.98 -17.36 -0.81
CA SER A 90 11.83 -17.51 -1.73
C SER A 90 10.77 -16.43 -1.52
N GLU A 91 10.08 -16.02 -2.60
CA GLU A 91 8.97 -15.06 -2.50
C GLU A 91 7.87 -15.54 -1.55
N ALA A 92 7.54 -16.83 -1.61
CA ALA A 92 6.52 -17.46 -0.75
C ALA A 92 6.86 -17.33 0.74
N GLU A 93 8.12 -17.52 1.13
CA GLU A 93 8.55 -17.39 2.52
C GLU A 93 8.46 -15.93 3.00
N LEU A 94 8.94 -14.98 2.18
CA LEU A 94 8.86 -13.55 2.51
C LEU A 94 7.41 -13.05 2.59
N LEU A 95 6.53 -13.54 1.71
CA LEU A 95 5.08 -13.28 1.80
C LEU A 95 4.46 -13.88 3.05
N GLY A 96 4.90 -15.08 3.46
CA GLY A 96 4.53 -15.68 4.74
C GLY A 96 4.91 -14.79 5.92
N ILE A 97 6.13 -14.27 5.94
CA ILE A 97 6.63 -13.33 6.96
C ILE A 97 5.78 -12.05 6.98
N LEU A 98 5.53 -11.44 5.82
CA LEU A 98 4.68 -10.26 5.69
C LEU A 98 3.27 -10.53 6.22
N ARG A 99 2.69 -11.68 5.87
CA ARG A 99 1.37 -12.09 6.32
C ARG A 99 1.31 -12.25 7.84
N VAL A 100 2.32 -12.85 8.46
CA VAL A 100 2.43 -12.96 9.94
C VAL A 100 2.53 -11.58 10.56
N ARG A 101 3.33 -10.67 9.99
CA ARG A 101 3.44 -9.29 10.48
C ARG A 101 2.11 -8.55 10.40
N LEU A 102 1.39 -8.67 9.29
CA LEU A 102 0.06 -8.07 9.11
C LEU A 102 -0.97 -8.63 10.11
N LYS A 103 -0.96 -9.95 10.38
CA LYS A 103 -1.81 -10.55 11.43
C LYS A 103 -1.53 -9.95 12.81
N LYS A 104 -0.25 -9.80 13.16
CA LYS A 104 0.17 -9.16 14.41
C LYS A 104 -0.29 -7.70 14.47
N LEU A 105 -0.08 -6.94 13.40
CA LEU A 105 -0.55 -5.55 13.30
C LEU A 105 -2.08 -5.43 13.42
N ALA A 106 -2.85 -6.35 12.85
CA ALA A 106 -4.30 -6.35 12.99
C ALA A 106 -4.75 -6.54 14.47
N GLY A 107 -3.98 -7.30 15.26
CA GLY A 107 -4.20 -7.45 16.70
C GLY A 107 -3.77 -6.23 17.52
N GLU A 108 -2.62 -5.62 17.17
CA GLU A 108 -2.01 -4.48 17.90
C GLU A 108 -2.70 -3.14 17.60
N LEU A 109 -3.10 -2.91 16.36
CA LEU A 109 -3.70 -1.66 15.92
C LEU A 109 -5.20 -1.58 16.26
N THR A 110 -5.75 -0.37 16.17
CA THR A 110 -7.17 -0.08 16.35
C THR A 110 -7.70 0.79 15.21
N GLY A 111 -9.03 0.84 15.05
CA GLY A 111 -9.72 1.64 14.03
C GLY A 111 -9.21 1.38 12.61
N ALA A 112 -9.00 2.46 11.84
CA ALA A 112 -8.57 2.40 10.44
C ALA A 112 -7.28 1.58 10.21
N GLY A 113 -6.34 1.58 11.16
CA GLY A 113 -5.11 0.79 11.05
C GLY A 113 -5.37 -0.72 11.14
N ARG A 114 -6.24 -1.14 12.07
CA ARG A 114 -6.71 -2.52 12.16
C ARG A 114 -7.46 -2.93 10.91
N GLU A 115 -8.41 -2.11 10.47
CA GLU A 115 -9.22 -2.39 9.28
C GLU A 115 -8.35 -2.53 8.03
N PHE A 116 -7.34 -1.67 7.87
CA PHE A 116 -6.39 -1.79 6.77
C PHE A 116 -5.64 -3.13 6.81
N ALA A 117 -5.01 -3.46 7.94
CA ALA A 117 -4.24 -4.69 8.11
C ALA A 117 -5.10 -5.94 7.91
N SER A 118 -6.30 -6.01 8.49
CA SER A 118 -7.24 -7.11 8.28
C SER A 118 -7.68 -7.22 6.82
N SER A 119 -7.99 -6.09 6.17
CA SER A 119 -8.45 -6.11 4.77
C SER A 119 -7.45 -6.70 3.79
N LEU A 120 -6.14 -6.52 4.04
CA LEU A 120 -5.08 -7.14 3.25
C LEU A 120 -5.01 -8.66 3.39
N LEU A 121 -5.51 -9.21 4.49
CA LEU A 121 -5.49 -10.65 4.77
C LEU A 121 -6.77 -11.36 4.33
N ASP A 122 -7.90 -10.65 4.32
CA ASP A 122 -9.22 -11.23 4.12
C ASP A 122 -9.70 -11.10 2.67
N LYS A 123 -9.29 -10.04 1.96
CA LYS A 123 -9.74 -9.81 0.58
C LYS A 123 -9.11 -10.80 -0.41
N PRO A 124 -9.89 -11.38 -1.34
CA PRO A 124 -9.37 -12.30 -2.35
C PRO A 124 -8.52 -11.59 -3.41
N ASN A 125 -8.72 -10.29 -3.60
CA ASN A 125 -8.00 -9.48 -4.59
C ASN A 125 -7.34 -8.26 -3.93
N ILE A 126 -6.20 -7.84 -4.48
CA ILE A 126 -5.47 -6.64 -4.09
C ILE A 126 -5.42 -5.64 -5.25
N THR A 127 -5.52 -4.35 -4.92
CA THR A 127 -5.54 -3.27 -5.89
C THR A 127 -4.14 -2.97 -6.44
N ALA A 128 -4.04 -2.77 -7.75
CA ALA A 128 -2.85 -2.29 -8.44
C ALA A 128 -3.19 -1.13 -9.37
N LYS A 129 -2.26 -0.21 -9.59
CA LYS A 129 -2.41 0.83 -10.61
C LYS A 129 -2.08 0.26 -12.00
N ALA A 130 -2.97 0.44 -12.96
CA ALA A 130 -2.83 -0.08 -14.32
C ALA A 130 -2.04 0.88 -15.22
N ASN A 131 -0.80 1.23 -14.82
CA ASN A 131 0.01 2.26 -15.50
C ASN A 131 0.12 2.07 -17.03
N LEU A 132 0.30 0.83 -17.50
CA LEU A 132 0.38 0.53 -18.93
C LEU A 132 -0.95 0.80 -19.66
N ALA A 133 -2.08 0.35 -19.09
CA ALA A 133 -3.40 0.55 -19.68
C ALA A 133 -3.75 2.04 -19.78
N ILE A 134 -3.42 2.81 -18.74
CA ILE A 134 -3.62 4.26 -18.71
C ILE A 134 -2.83 4.94 -19.83
N ARG A 135 -1.55 4.57 -19.99
CA ARG A 135 -0.70 5.11 -21.06
C ARG A 135 -1.18 4.71 -22.45
N LEU A 136 -1.69 3.49 -22.63
CA LEU A 136 -2.24 3.03 -23.92
C LEU A 136 -3.57 3.71 -24.26
N GLN A 137 -4.34 4.14 -23.26
CA GLN A 137 -5.63 4.80 -23.45
C GLN A 137 -5.52 6.33 -23.50
N ASP A 138 -4.30 6.89 -23.40
CA ASP A 138 -4.01 8.33 -23.35
C ASP A 138 -4.86 9.08 -22.30
N VAL A 139 -5.10 8.43 -21.17
CA VAL A 139 -5.87 9.02 -20.06
C VAL A 139 -4.97 9.98 -19.28
N ASP A 140 -5.35 11.25 -19.24
CA ASP A 140 -4.69 12.24 -18.38
C ASP A 140 -5.05 12.01 -16.91
N GLU A 141 -4.15 11.37 -16.17
CA GLU A 141 -4.30 11.10 -14.73
C GLU A 141 -4.29 12.37 -13.87
N LEU A 142 -3.81 13.50 -14.40
CA LEU A 142 -3.70 14.78 -13.67
C LEU A 142 -4.86 15.73 -13.98
N ALA A 143 -5.70 15.41 -14.95
CA ALA A 143 -6.91 16.19 -15.25
C ALA A 143 -7.97 16.03 -14.16
N GLU A 144 -8.76 17.08 -13.92
CA GLU A 144 -9.93 16.98 -13.02
C GLU A 144 -10.91 15.92 -13.54
N GLY A 145 -11.09 14.84 -12.78
CA GLY A 145 -11.92 13.69 -13.18
C GLY A 145 -11.16 12.55 -13.86
N GLY A 146 -9.83 12.65 -14.02
CA GLY A 146 -8.96 11.56 -14.42
C GLY A 146 -9.06 10.40 -13.41
N SER A 147 -9.79 9.35 -13.76
CA SER A 147 -9.85 8.16 -12.91
C SER A 147 -8.53 7.40 -13.09
N ALA A 148 -7.70 7.37 -12.06
CA ALA A 148 -6.60 6.41 -12.01
C ALA A 148 -7.21 5.01 -12.22
N ILE A 149 -6.90 4.38 -13.35
CA ILE A 149 -7.43 3.06 -13.66
C ILE A 149 -6.72 2.09 -12.72
N TYR A 150 -7.45 1.68 -11.68
CA TYR A 150 -7.03 0.60 -10.82
C TYR A 150 -7.50 -0.72 -11.41
N THR A 151 -6.62 -1.72 -11.34
CA THR A 151 -6.93 -3.11 -11.62
C THR A 151 -6.82 -3.92 -10.33
N HIS A 152 -7.29 -5.16 -10.38
CA HIS A 152 -7.24 -6.09 -9.27
C HIS A 152 -6.60 -7.40 -9.72
N PHE A 153 -5.72 -7.95 -8.90
CA PHE A 153 -5.16 -9.28 -9.10
C PHE A 153 -5.34 -10.13 -7.84
N ALA A 154 -5.19 -11.45 -7.99
CA ALA A 154 -5.31 -12.39 -6.88
C ALA A 154 -4.36 -12.00 -5.74
N ASN A 155 -4.89 -11.87 -4.53
CA ASN A 155 -4.13 -11.39 -3.39
C ASN A 155 -3.24 -12.49 -2.80
N PRO A 156 -1.91 -12.43 -2.93
CA PRO A 156 -1.00 -13.46 -2.42
C PRO A 156 -0.92 -13.48 -0.88
N LEU A 157 -1.44 -12.45 -0.20
CA LEU A 157 -1.50 -12.36 1.26
C LEU A 157 -2.80 -12.95 1.84
N SER A 158 -3.77 -13.25 0.98
CA SER A 158 -4.99 -13.93 1.39
C SER A 158 -4.70 -15.37 1.82
N GLY A 159 -5.60 -15.97 2.59
CA GLY A 159 -5.47 -17.38 2.99
C GLY A 159 -5.27 -18.31 1.80
N VAL A 160 -6.02 -18.12 0.71
CA VAL A 160 -5.95 -18.92 -0.52
C VAL A 160 -4.73 -18.55 -1.36
N GLY A 161 -4.44 -17.26 -1.50
CA GLY A 161 -3.34 -16.78 -2.35
C GLY A 161 -1.96 -17.20 -1.87
N LEU A 162 -1.76 -17.41 -0.57
CA LEU A 162 -0.46 -17.88 -0.04
C LEU A 162 -0.15 -19.30 -0.51
N PHE A 163 -1.15 -20.18 -0.59
CA PHE A 163 -0.97 -21.53 -1.13
C PHE A 163 -0.60 -21.49 -2.61
N MET A 164 -1.26 -20.64 -3.39
CA MET A 164 -0.95 -20.49 -4.82
C MET A 164 0.44 -19.89 -5.06
N ALA A 165 0.89 -18.94 -4.23
CA ALA A 165 2.21 -18.34 -4.33
C ALA A 165 3.34 -19.35 -4.05
N ALA A 166 3.08 -20.38 -3.22
CA ALA A 166 4.04 -21.46 -2.97
C ALA A 166 4.21 -22.41 -4.18
N GLU A 167 3.24 -22.45 -5.10
CA GLU A 167 3.26 -23.31 -6.29
C GLU A 167 3.72 -22.59 -7.57
N GLN A 168 3.84 -21.25 -7.55
CA GLN A 168 4.18 -20.46 -8.74
C GLN A 168 5.70 -20.36 -8.98
N THR A 169 6.08 -20.41 -10.27
CA THR A 169 7.47 -20.31 -10.78
C THR A 169 7.80 -18.96 -11.43
N HIS A 170 6.88 -17.98 -11.37
CA HIS A 170 7.04 -16.64 -11.95
C HIS A 170 6.78 -15.55 -10.91
N ALA A 171 7.43 -14.39 -11.07
CA ALA A 171 7.42 -13.31 -10.07
C ALA A 171 6.05 -12.65 -9.92
N ILE A 172 5.64 -12.42 -8.68
CA ILE A 172 4.29 -11.95 -8.29
C ILE A 172 4.03 -10.48 -8.68
N ALA A 173 5.08 -9.74 -9.06
CA ALA A 173 5.05 -8.31 -9.38
C ALA A 173 5.45 -7.97 -10.83
N SER A 174 5.29 -8.91 -11.77
CA SER A 174 5.59 -8.71 -13.20
C SER A 174 4.45 -8.04 -13.96
#